data_AF-A0A1R1Q9Z2-F1
#
_entry.id   AF-A0A1R1Q9Z2-F1
#
_cell.length_a   1.000
_cell.length_b   1.000
_cell.length_c   1.000
_cell.angle_alpha   90.00
_cell.angle_beta   90.00
_cell.angle_gamma   90.00
#
_symmetry.space_group_name_H-M   'P 1'
#
loop_
_entity.id
_entity.type
_entity.pdbx_description
1 polymer ?
#
loop_
_entity_poly.entity_id
_entity_poly.type
_entity_poly.pdbx_seq_one_letter_code
_entity_poly.pdbx_strand_id
1 'polypeptide(L)' 'MPVEVYVDGASAGDPGLSGLGIFIKNGGKSESFSLPAGRLSNHEAEF' A
#
# COMPACT_ATOMS: atom_id res chain seq x y z
N MET A 1 -18.14 10.08 11.63
CA MET A 1 -16.77 10.43 11.21
C MET A 1 -16.52 9.75 9.88
N PRO A 2 -15.91 10.41 8.89
CA PRO A 2 -15.58 9.77 7.61
C PRO A 2 -14.53 8.67 7.81
N VAL A 3 -14.51 7.70 6.90
CA VAL A 3 -13.43 6.71 6.82
C VAL A 3 -12.30 7.33 6.01
N GLU A 4 -11.09 7.33 6.59
CA GLU A 4 -9.86 7.76 5.93
C GLU A 4 -9.11 6.50 5.47
N VAL A 5 -8.69 6.49 4.20
CA VAL A 5 -7.93 5.38 3.60
C VAL A 5 -6.62 5.93 3.06
N TYR A 6 -5.52 5.32 3.45
CA TYR A 6 -4.17 5.65 3.00
C TYR A 6 -3.59 4.41 2.34
N VAL A 7 -3.04 4.58 1.15
CA VAL A 7 -2.41 3.51 0.38
C VAL A 7 -1.03 3.97 -0.03
N ASP A 8 -0.06 3.07 0.09
CA ASP A 8 1.30 3.28 -0.38
C ASP A 8 1.80 1.97 -0.98
N GLY A 9 2.70 2.05 -1.95
CA GLY A 9 3.31 0.87 -2.54
C GLY A 9 4.77 1.09 -2.84
N ALA A 10 5.54 0.01 -2.71
CA ALA A 10 6.99 0.04 -2.83
C ALA A 10 7.48 -1.16 -3.64
N SER A 11 8.57 -0.95 -4.40
CA SER A 11 9.24 -2.00 -5.16
C SER A 11 10.70 -2.16 -4.77
N ALA A 12 11.15 -3.39 -4.56
CA ALA A 12 12.55 -3.75 -4.33
C ALA A 12 13.31 -3.89 -5.66
N GLY A 13 13.34 -2.81 -6.45
CA GLY A 13 13.97 -2.74 -7.77
C GLY A 13 13.06 -2.12 -8.84
N ASP A 14 13.58 -1.94 -10.06
CA ASP A 14 12.85 -1.31 -11.17
C ASP A 14 13.04 -2.10 -12.48
N PRO A 15 12.40 -3.28 -12.66
CA PRO A 15 11.35 -3.87 -11.82
C PRO A 15 11.84 -4.83 -10.72
N GLY A 16 11.17 -4.81 -9.57
CA GLY A 16 11.52 -5.53 -8.34
C GLY A 16 10.34 -6.26 -7.71
N LEU A 17 10.57 -7.06 -6.65
CA LEU A 17 9.47 -7.58 -5.84
C LEU A 17 8.78 -6.43 -5.12
N SER A 18 7.46 -6.36 -5.19
CA SER A 18 6.69 -5.19 -4.75
C SER A 18 5.64 -5.55 -3.71
N GLY A 19 5.24 -4.55 -2.92
CA GLY A 19 4.19 -4.69 -1.91
C GLY A 19 3.37 -3.41 -1.77
N LEU A 20 2.14 -3.58 -1.28
CA LEU A 20 1.19 -2.52 -0.99
C LEU A 20 0.88 -2.48 0.50
N GLY A 21 0.93 -1.28 1.07
CA GLY A 21 0.46 -0.96 2.41
C GLY A 21 -0.89 -0.26 2.33
N ILE A 22 -1.86 -0.74 3.11
CA ILE A 22 -3.17 -0.08 3.25
C ILE A 22 -3.40 0.20 4.73
N PHE A 23 -3.71 1.46 5.05
CA PHE A 23 -4.09 1.89 6.39
C PHE A 23 -5.49 2.51 6.36
N ILE A 24 -6.40 1.95 7.15
CA ILE A 24 -7.79 2.41 7.25
C ILE A 24 -7.99 2.98 8.65
N LYS A 25 -8.46 4.22 8.72
CA LYS A 25 -8.82 4.89 9.96
C LYS A 25 -10.31 5.21 9.97
N ASN A 26 -11.03 4.63 10.92
CA ASN A 26 -12.47 4.79 11.07
C ASN A 26 -12.78 5.19 12.52
N GLY A 27 -12.74 6.50 12.77
CA GLY A 27 -12.92 7.07 14.11
C GLY A 27 -11.86 6.57 15.08
N GLY A 28 -12.27 5.80 16.09
CA GLY A 28 -11.38 5.24 17.13
C GLY A 28 -10.77 3.89 16.79
N LYS A 29 -11.01 3.34 15.60
CA LYS A 29 -10.43 2.08 15.13
C LYS A 29 -9.49 2.32 13.95
N SER A 30 -8.43 1.55 13.90
CA SER A 30 -7.47 1.52 12.79
C SER A 30 -7.14 0.10 12.40
N GLU A 31 -7.02 -0.15 11.11
CA GLU A 31 -6.65 -1.44 10.53
C GLU A 31 -5.51 -1.24 9.53
N SER A 32 -4.56 -2.16 9.50
CA SER A 32 -3.39 -2.13 8.62
C SER A 32 -3.28 -3.45 7.86
N PHE A 33 -3.02 -3.35 6.55
CA PHE A 33 -2.83 -4.50 5.67
C PHE A 33 -1.51 -4.37 4.91
N SER A 34 -0.87 -5.51 4.66
CA SER A 34 0.31 -5.62 3.81
C SER A 34 0.07 -6.74 2.79
N LEU A 35 0.09 -6.38 1.52
CA LEU A 35 -0.25 -7.28 0.42
C LEU A 35 0.93 -7.40 -0.54
N PRO A 36 1.28 -8.61 -1.02
CA PRO A 36 2.24 -8.75 -2.11
C PRO A 36 1.63 -8.20 -3.41
N ALA A 37 2.41 -7.39 -4.14
CA ALA A 37 2.00 -6.76 -5.40
C ALA A 37 2.72 -7.35 -6.64
N GLY A 38 3.43 -8.46 -6.46
CA GLY A 38 4.11 -9.15 -7.56
C GLY A 38 5.46 -8.50 -7.90
N ARG A 39 5.77 -8.39 -9.19
CA ARG A 39 6.96 -7.67 -9.65
C ARG A 39 6.57 -6.44 -10.46
N LEU A 40 6.83 -5.25 -9.93
CA LEU A 40 6.48 -3.96 -10.52
C LEU A 40 7.70 -3.05 -10.62
N SER A 41 7.65 -2.07 -11.52
CA SER A 41 8.51 -0.88 -11.46
C SER A 41 8.21 -0.04 -10.22
N ASN A 42 9.09 0.91 -9.88
CA ASN A 42 8.78 1.83 -8.76
C ASN A 42 7.53 2.67 -9.07
N HIS A 43 7.40 3.12 -10.32
CA HIS A 43 6.27 3.92 -10.77
C HIS A 43 4.95 3.13 -10.75
N GLU A 44 4.95 1.85 -11.11
CA GLU A 44 3.75 1.00 -11.02
C GLU A 44 3.41 0.59 -9.58
N ALA A 45 4.36 0.62 -8.65
CA ALA A 45 4.08 0.29 -7.24
C ALA A 45 3.42 1.46 -6.50
N GLU A 46 3.73 2.70 -6.85
CA GLU A 46 3.19 3.91 -6.21
C GLU A 46 1.79 4.32 -6.73
N PHE A 47 1.31 3.77 -7.86
CA PHE A 47 0.06 4.14 -8.55
C PHE A 47 -0.94 2.98 -8.62
#